data_AF-A0A935YB68-F1
#
_entry.id   AF-A0A935YB68-F1
#
_cell.length_a   1.000
_cell.length_b   1.000
_cell.length_c   1.000
_cell.angle_alpha   90.00
_cell.angle_beta   90.00
_cell.angle_gamma   90.00
#
_symmetry.space_group_name_H-M   'P 1'
#
loop_
_entity.id
_entity.type
_entity.pdbx_description
1 polymer ?
#
loop_
_entity_poly.entity_id
_entity_poly.type
_entity_poly.pdbx_seq_one_letter_code
_entity_poly.pdbx_strand_id
1 'polypeptide(L)' 'MKEWRCIRCNKLLAVIDGDRLHIRFARGHEYLVGYPVTSVCRSCRTLNELRDGNAIAAPSKGSVSANAI' A
#
# COMPACT_ATOMS: atom_id res chain seq x y z
N MET A 1 0.23 -5.68 -8.60
CA MET A 1 0.07 -4.58 -7.61
C MET A 1 -1.42 -4.29 -7.47
N LYS A 2 -1.93 -4.13 -6.24
CA LYS A 2 -3.37 -3.97 -5.97
C LYS A 2 -3.68 -2.51 -5.70
N GLU A 3 -4.77 -1.98 -6.25
CA GLU A 3 -5.16 -0.58 -6.03
C GLU A 3 -6.03 -0.46 -4.78
N TRP A 4 -5.79 0.59 -3.99
CA TRP A 4 -6.71 1.04 -2.95
C TRP A 4 -7.52 2.22 -3.47
N ARG A 5 -8.83 1.99 -3.64
CA ARG A 5 -9.77 2.95 -4.21
C ARG A 5 -10.79 3.37 -3.17
N CYS A 6 -11.29 4.59 -3.33
CA CYS A 6 -12.35 5.10 -2.48
C CYS A 6 -13.60 4.23 -2.58
N ILE A 7 -14.14 3.81 -1.44
CA ILE A 7 -15.31 2.92 -1.35
C ILE A 7 -16.59 3.52 -1.95
N ARG A 8 -16.67 4.87 -2.07
CA ARG A 8 -17.85 5.56 -2.59
C ARG A 8 -17.74 5.87 -4.08
N CYS A 9 -16.67 6.56 -4.50
CA CYS A 9 -16.56 7.08 -5.88
C CYS A 9 -15.48 6.40 -6.72
N ASN A 10 -14.87 5.33 -6.21
CA ASN A 10 -13.85 4.53 -6.89
C ASN A 10 -12.57 5.29 -7.29
N LYS A 11 -12.38 6.53 -6.80
CA LYS A 11 -11.17 7.32 -7.03
C LYS A 11 -9.95 6.58 -6.46
N LEU A 12 -8.87 6.51 -7.23
CA LEU A 12 -7.59 5.97 -6.76
C LEU A 12 -7.05 6.82 -5.61
N LEU A 13 -6.80 6.16 -4.47
CA LEU A 13 -6.20 6.76 -3.27
C LEU A 13 -4.71 6.43 -3.20
N ALA A 14 -4.36 5.14 -3.37
CA ALA A 14 -2.99 4.66 -3.35
C ALA A 14 -2.85 3.32 -4.10
N VAL A 15 -1.62 2.89 -4.35
CA VAL A 15 -1.30 1.53 -4.79
C VAL A 15 -0.69 0.77 -3.61
N ILE A 16 -1.12 -0.47 -3.39
CA ILE A 16 -0.56 -1.36 -2.36
C ILE A 16 0.75 -1.95 -2.90
N ASP A 17 1.82 -1.74 -2.14
CA ASP A 17 3.17 -2.19 -2.42
C ASP A 17 3.75 -2.88 -1.17
N GLY A 18 3.61 -4.20 -1.14
CA GLY A 18 4.00 -5.02 0.02
C GLY A 18 3.26 -4.61 1.30
N ASP A 19 4.04 -4.18 2.30
CA ASP A 19 3.57 -3.72 3.61
C ASP A 19 3.30 -2.20 3.66
N ARG A 20 3.30 -1.51 2.50
CA ARG A 20 3.09 -0.07 2.42
C ARG A 20 2.11 0.30 1.30
N LEU A 21 1.66 1.55 1.34
CA LEU A 21 0.92 2.18 0.28
C LEU A 21 1.78 3.24 -0.39
N HIS A 22 1.84 3.19 -1.71
CA HIS A 22 2.43 4.24 -2.53
C HIS A 22 1.32 5.22 -2.98
N ILE A 23 1.39 6.43 -2.44
CA ILE A 23 0.50 7.55 -2.80
C ILE A 23 1.25 8.46 -3.76
N ARG A 24 0.69 8.62 -4.97
CA ARG A 24 1.16 9.57 -5.96
C ARG A 24 0.19 10.74 -6.03
N PHE A 25 0.67 11.90 -5.60
CA PHE A 25 -0.07 13.15 -5.63
C PHE A 25 0.54 14.10 -6.67
N ALA A 26 -0.22 15.16 -7.01
CA ALA A 26 0.15 16.08 -8.09
C ALA A 26 1.59 16.61 -7.97
N ARG A 27 2.17 17.07 -9.09
CA ARG A 27 3.52 17.68 -9.15
C ARG A 27 4.67 16.73 -8.75
N GLY A 28 4.47 15.42 -8.90
CA GLY A 28 5.50 14.42 -8.62
C GLY A 28 5.73 14.17 -7.13
N HIS A 29 4.82 14.61 -6.25
CA HIS A 29 4.90 14.27 -4.84
C HIS A 29 4.52 12.80 -4.62
N GLU A 30 5.45 12.04 -4.04
CA GLU A 30 5.29 10.62 -3.76
C GLU A 30 5.46 10.35 -2.26
N TYR A 31 4.62 9.48 -1.72
CA TYR A 31 4.67 9.09 -0.30
C TYR A 31 4.55 7.57 -0.19
N LEU A 32 5.37 6.99 0.67
CA LEU A 32 5.22 5.61 1.13
C LEU A 32 4.67 5.62 2.56
N VAL A 33 3.53 4.97 2.76
CA VAL A 33 2.78 5.02 4.03
C VAL A 33 2.56 3.62 4.57
N GLY A 34 2.84 3.40 5.85
CA GLY A 34 2.56 2.13 6.53
C GLY A 34 1.11 1.97 6.95
N TYR A 35 0.78 0.77 7.44
CA TYR A 35 -0.51 0.44 8.02
C TYR A 35 -0.55 0.70 9.55
N PRO A 36 -1.74 0.96 10.14
CA PRO A 36 -3.02 1.24 9.48
C PRO A 36 -3.03 2.64 8.84
N VAL A 37 -3.80 2.80 7.77
CA VAL A 37 -3.92 4.07 7.04
C VAL A 37 -5.37 4.54 6.96
N THR A 38 -5.55 5.85 7.13
CA THR A 38 -6.82 6.54 6.95
C THR A 38 -6.66 7.65 5.92
N SER A 39 -7.60 7.74 4.97
CA SER A 39 -7.57 8.76 3.92
C SER A 39 -8.96 9.31 3.65
N VAL A 40 -9.08 10.64 3.63
CA VAL A 40 -10.26 11.34 3.12
C VAL A 40 -10.15 11.43 1.60
N CYS A 41 -11.15 10.91 0.89
CA CYS A 41 -11.17 10.97 -0.57
C CYS A 41 -11.17 12.43 -1.05
N ARG A 42 -10.15 12.79 -1.84
CA ARG A 42 -10.02 14.12 -2.43
C ARG A 42 -11.12 14.50 -3.44
N SER A 43 -11.93 13.53 -3.88
CA SER A 43 -13.01 13.78 -4.84
C SER A 43 -14.39 13.87 -4.19
N CYS A 44 -14.73 12.97 -3.28
CA CYS A 44 -16.08 12.87 -2.70
C CYS A 44 -16.13 13.01 -1.18
N ARG A 45 -14.97 13.28 -0.54
CA ARG A 45 -14.82 13.49 0.91
C ARG A 45 -15.15 12.30 1.81
N THR A 46 -15.45 11.12 1.26
CA THR A 46 -15.61 9.89 2.04
C THR A 46 -14.33 9.52 2.78
N LEU A 47 -14.45 9.17 4.07
CA LEU A 47 -13.38 8.60 4.87
C LEU A 47 -13.16 7.13 4.48
N ASN A 48 -11.91 6.73 4.26
CA ASN A 48 -11.54 5.35 3.93
C ASN A 48 -10.46 4.91 4.90
N GLU A 49 -10.58 3.69 5.40
CA GLU A 49 -9.60 3.06 6.29
C GLU A 49 -9.09 1.77 5.67
N LEU A 50 -7.80 1.49 5.82
CA LEU A 50 -7.20 0.21 5.47
C LEU A 50 -6.24 -0.21 6.58
N ARG A 51 -6.52 -1.35 7.20
CA ARG A 51 -5.82 -1.80 8.42
C ARG A 51 -4.61 -2.68 8.13
N ASP A 52 -4.67 -3.45 7.05
CA ASP A 52 -3.64 -4.44 6.74
C ASP A 52 -3.34 -4.44 5.24
N GLY A 53 -2.06 -4.66 4.91
CA GLY A 53 -1.57 -4.73 3.55
C GLY A 53 -1.56 -6.11 2.94
N ASN A 54 -2.31 -7.07 3.46
CA ASN A 54 -2.15 -8.49 3.14
C ASN A 54 -2.42 -8.84 1.66
N ALA A 55 -1.47 -8.50 0.78
CA ALA A 55 -0.85 -9.46 -0.11
C ALA A 55 0.23 -10.12 0.74
N ILE A 56 0.03 -11.40 1.06
CA ILE A 56 1.06 -12.26 1.62
C ILE A 56 2.27 -12.09 0.69
N ALA A 57 3.32 -11.41 1.17
CA ALA A 57 4.64 -11.66 0.62
C ALA A 57 4.88 -13.14 0.89
N ALA A 58 4.74 -13.96 -0.14
CA ALA A 58 5.21 -15.34 -0.08
C ALA A 58 6.64 -15.27 0.47
N PRO A 59 7.03 -16.15 1.41
CA PRO A 59 8.41 -16.21 1.85
C PRO A 59 9.28 -16.33 0.60
N SER A 60 10.15 -15.34 0.38
CA SER A 60 11.19 -15.45 -0.63
C SER A 60 11.94 -16.74 -0.30
N LYS A 61 11.96 -17.68 -1.26
CA LYS A 61 12.81 -18.88 -1.14
C LYS A 61 14.22 -18.41 -0.83
N GLY A 62 14.78 -18.92 0.27
CA GLY A 62 16.00 -18.41 0.86
C GLY A 62 17.25 -18.62 0.02
N SER A 63 18.32 -17.96 0.46
CA SER A 63 19.69 -18.46 0.31
C SER A 63 20.23 -18.74 1.71
N VAL A 64 20.25 -20.03 2.07
CA VAL A 64 21.12 -20.51 3.14
C VAL A 64 22.55 -20.35 2.64
N SER A 65 23.33 -19.47 3.26
CA SER A 65 24.78 -19.55 3.16
C SER A 65 25.24 -20.61 4.15
N ALA A 66 25.59 -21.79 3.63
CA ALA A 66 26.30 -22.81 4.37
C ALA A 66 27.72 -22.28 4.65
N ASN A 67 28.00 -21.91 5.90
CA ASN A 67 29.38 -21.81 6.37
C ASN A 67 29.77 -23.18 6.91
N ALA A 68 30.53 -23.92 6.10
CA ALA A 68 31.33 -25.04 6.57
C ALA A 68 32.49 -24.49 7.41
N ILE A 69 32.69 -25.09 8.58
CA ILE A 69 33.91 -24.97 9.39
C ILE A 69 34.73 -26.23 9.12
#